data_AF-A0A1I6Z6E3-F1
#
_entry.id   AF-A0A1I6Z6E3-F1
#
_cell.length_a   1.000
_cell.length_b   1.000
_cell.length_c   1.000
_cell.angle_alpha   90.00
_cell.angle_beta   90.00
_cell.angle_gamma   90.00
#
_symmetry.space_group_name_H-M   'P 1'
#
loop_
_entity.id
_entity.type
_entity.pdbx_description
1 polymer ?
#
loop_
_entity_poly.entity_id
_entity_poly.type
_entity_poly.pdbx_seq_one_letter_code
_entity_poly.pdbx_strand_id
1 'polypeptide(L)'
;MANEEQNAPVEEQEEKTTFKGFIMGLLAFTIVMLAGLILVNTALVNLGLLDEKKGIVNQVISILPFGHSDEEEVTPSQFIETEANTTLYQNTGSFGVFIGIDGSQAARCAGYDLVVIDAQEFTAEQVAQLKAGGATVISYLNIGSMEQSRAYYGDYSGFGLGTRDGWPDEVWMDVSQPDWQNYVTGTLAADLVAKGVDGFFLDNTDVYYAYPTDEIYNGLLTIINNLQGYNLPIIINGGDSFVSRGLSTGELTYLIEAICQEDVFTTYDQYKGYSFQSKADTEYYKQYVESCAQQNLLVYIIEYAPDPDTAAMISEYCNARNFQYYISDSILLN
;
A
#
# COMPACT_ATOMS: atom_id res chain seq x y z
N MET A 1 -62.30 15.23 8.68
CA MET A 1 -61.57 15.87 7.57
C MET A 1 -60.69 16.95 8.18
N ALA A 2 -59.37 16.78 8.13
CA ALA A 2 -58.39 17.84 8.31
C ALA A 2 -57.07 17.36 7.68
N ASN A 3 -56.44 18.28 6.96
CA ASN A 3 -55.41 18.10 5.94
C ASN A 3 -53.99 17.85 6.49
N GLU A 4 -53.17 17.26 5.62
CA GLU A 4 -51.69 17.28 5.63
C GLU A 4 -51.13 18.69 5.43
N GLU A 5 -49.97 18.99 6.05
CA GLU A 5 -48.86 19.64 5.35
C GLU A 5 -47.53 19.45 6.10
N GLN A 6 -46.47 19.25 5.32
CA GLN A 6 -45.10 18.87 5.68
C GLN A 6 -44.28 20.04 6.26
N ASN A 7 -43.26 19.73 7.06
CA ASN A 7 -42.04 20.54 7.18
C ASN A 7 -40.83 19.67 7.55
N ALA A 8 -39.79 19.71 6.72
CA ALA A 8 -38.45 19.14 6.93
C ALA A 8 -37.47 20.24 7.43
N PRO A 9 -36.35 19.90 8.11
CA PRO A 9 -35.60 20.86 8.93
C PRO A 9 -34.54 21.66 8.15
N VAL A 10 -34.26 22.86 8.67
CA VAL A 10 -33.49 23.97 8.08
C VAL A 10 -31.95 23.80 8.20
N GLU A 11 -31.46 22.82 8.97
CA GLU A 11 -30.03 22.65 9.28
C GLU A 11 -29.16 22.17 8.10
N GLU A 12 -29.71 21.37 7.18
CA GLU A 12 -28.93 20.79 6.07
C GLU A 12 -28.61 21.82 4.95
N GLN A 13 -29.25 22.99 4.97
CA GLN A 13 -29.02 24.04 3.97
C GLN A 13 -27.86 24.99 4.34
N GLU A 14 -27.57 25.23 5.63
CA GLU A 14 -26.47 26.10 6.04
C GLU A 14 -25.09 25.44 5.83
N GLU A 15 -24.97 24.13 6.05
CA GLU A 15 -23.73 23.39 5.87
C GLU A 15 -23.33 23.27 4.38
N LYS A 16 -24.31 23.02 3.50
CA LYS A 16 -24.11 23.02 2.04
C LYS A 16 -23.70 24.40 1.51
N THR A 17 -24.18 25.48 2.13
CA THR A 17 -23.83 26.85 1.73
C THR A 17 -22.39 27.19 2.12
N THR A 18 -21.95 26.71 3.29
CA THR A 18 -20.58 26.91 3.80
C THR A 18 -19.54 26.12 3.00
N PHE A 19 -19.84 24.85 2.67
CA PHE A 19 -18.98 24.01 1.84
C PHE A 19 -18.81 24.55 0.41
N LYS A 20 -19.89 25.07 -0.18
CA LYS A 20 -19.86 25.70 -1.51
C LYS A 20 -19.05 27.00 -1.51
N GLY A 21 -19.10 27.77 -0.43
CA GLY A 21 -18.25 28.95 -0.21
C GLY A 21 -16.76 28.59 -0.10
N PHE A 22 -16.43 27.50 0.59
CA PHE A 22 -15.05 27.00 0.69
C PHE A 22 -14.48 26.55 -0.65
N ILE A 23 -15.25 25.80 -1.46
CA ILE A 23 -14.85 25.38 -2.80
C ILE A 23 -14.64 26.57 -3.74
N MET A 24 -15.54 27.56 -3.72
CA MET A 24 -15.37 28.77 -4.54
C MET A 24 -14.16 29.59 -4.11
N GLY A 25 -13.84 29.64 -2.82
CA GLY A 25 -12.63 30.28 -2.29
C GLY A 25 -11.36 29.59 -2.76
N LEU A 26 -11.32 28.26 -2.74
CA LEU A 26 -10.18 27.48 -3.25
C LEU A 26 -9.97 27.73 -4.75
N LEU A 27 -11.05 27.72 -5.53
CA LEU A 27 -10.99 27.95 -6.98
C LEU A 27 -10.47 29.35 -7.32
N ALA A 28 -10.93 30.38 -6.60
CA ALA A 28 -10.46 31.76 -6.78
C ALA A 28 -8.97 31.89 -6.41
N PHE A 29 -8.51 31.21 -5.36
CA PHE A 29 -7.10 31.21 -4.95
C PHE A 29 -6.20 30.55 -6.01
N THR A 30 -6.63 29.43 -6.59
CA THR A 30 -5.91 28.74 -7.67
C THR A 30 -5.80 29.61 -8.93
N ILE A 31 -6.86 30.35 -9.29
CA ILE A 31 -6.85 31.25 -10.46
C ILE A 31 -5.85 32.40 -10.26
N VAL A 32 -5.80 32.99 -9.06
CA VAL A 32 -4.86 34.08 -8.73
C VAL A 32 -3.40 33.58 -8.76
N MET A 33 -3.13 32.38 -8.25
CA MET A 33 -1.82 31.73 -8.33
C MET A 33 -1.38 31.51 -9.79
N LEU A 34 -2.28 30.99 -10.64
CA LEU A 34 -1.99 30.80 -12.07
C LEU A 34 -1.67 32.11 -12.79
N ALA A 35 -2.47 33.16 -12.54
CA ALA A 35 -2.24 34.48 -13.13
C ALA A 35 -0.88 35.07 -12.69
N GLY A 36 -0.50 34.86 -11.42
CA GLY A 36 0.82 35.21 -10.89
C GLY A 36 1.96 34.50 -11.60
N LEU A 37 1.85 33.17 -11.79
CA LEU A 37 2.85 32.38 -12.52
C LEU A 37 3.02 32.84 -13.97
N ILE A 38 1.91 33.15 -14.66
CA ILE A 38 1.95 33.64 -16.05
C ILE A 38 2.66 34.99 -16.15
N LEU A 39 2.38 35.91 -15.22
CA LEU A 39 3.04 37.22 -15.16
C LEU A 39 4.54 37.10 -14.89
N VAL A 40 4.94 36.25 -13.93
CA VAL A 40 6.35 36.00 -13.61
C VAL A 40 7.08 35.39 -14.80
N ASN A 41 6.47 34.42 -15.47
CA ASN A 41 7.07 33.76 -16.63
C ASN A 41 7.23 34.74 -17.81
N THR A 42 6.21 35.57 -18.08
CA THR A 42 6.28 36.62 -19.12
C THR A 42 7.38 37.64 -18.81
N ALA A 43 7.54 38.03 -17.54
CA ALA A 43 8.60 38.94 -17.13
C ALA A 43 10.00 38.32 -17.29
N LEU A 44 10.18 37.04 -16.95
CA LEU A 44 11.45 36.33 -17.08
C LEU A 44 11.86 36.12 -18.55
N VAL A 45 10.90 35.86 -19.44
CA VAL A 45 11.14 35.79 -20.90
C VAL A 45 11.56 37.17 -21.43
N ASN A 46 10.86 38.24 -21.05
CA ASN A 46 11.21 39.61 -21.48
C ASN A 46 12.58 40.08 -20.96
N LEU A 47 13.04 39.55 -19.82
CA LEU A 47 14.37 39.81 -19.26
C LEU A 47 15.47 38.90 -19.84
N GLY A 48 15.13 37.98 -20.76
CA GLY A 48 16.08 37.05 -21.37
C GLY A 48 16.60 35.97 -20.41
N LEU A 49 15.93 35.77 -19.27
CA LEU A 49 16.30 34.81 -18.23
C LEU A 49 15.70 33.42 -18.47
N LEU A 50 14.74 33.31 -19.40
CA LEU A 50 14.15 32.05 -19.86
C LEU A 50 14.04 32.06 -21.39
N ASP A 51 14.32 30.91 -22.00
CA ASP A 51 14.14 30.66 -23.44
C ASP A 51 12.63 30.57 -23.75
N GLU A 52 12.14 31.27 -24.78
CA GLU A 52 10.73 31.29 -25.21
C GLU A 52 10.17 29.87 -25.43
N LYS A 53 11.02 28.90 -25.82
CA LYS A 53 10.62 27.50 -26.03
C LYS A 53 10.66 26.63 -24.79
N LYS A 54 11.18 27.12 -23.66
CA LYS A 54 11.25 26.42 -22.36
C LYS A 54 10.44 27.12 -21.27
N GLY A 55 9.70 28.17 -21.59
CA GLY A 55 8.77 28.82 -20.67
C GLY A 55 7.65 27.87 -20.24
N ILE A 56 7.33 27.86 -18.94
CA ILE A 56 6.36 26.99 -18.23
C ILE A 56 4.91 27.00 -18.77
N VAL A 57 4.61 27.71 -19.87
CA VAL A 57 3.23 27.86 -20.40
C VAL A 57 2.74 26.65 -21.21
N ASN A 58 3.59 25.69 -21.59
CA ASN A 58 3.16 24.52 -22.36
C ASN A 58 2.75 23.28 -21.56
N GLN A 59 2.51 23.38 -20.24
CA GLN A 59 2.00 22.26 -19.44
C GLN A 59 0.71 22.54 -18.65
N VAL A 60 0.03 23.67 -18.87
CA VAL A 60 -1.19 24.00 -18.11
C VAL A 60 -2.31 24.51 -19.03
N ILE A 61 -2.70 23.73 -20.05
CA ILE A 61 -4.00 23.88 -20.72
C ILE A 61 -4.52 22.51 -21.15
N SER A 62 -5.18 21.78 -20.25
CA SER A 62 -6.34 20.94 -20.60
C SER A 62 -7.15 20.57 -19.35
N ILE A 63 -7.67 21.57 -18.64
CA ILE A 63 -8.76 21.34 -17.67
C ILE A 63 -9.78 22.46 -17.86
N LEU A 64 -10.83 22.20 -18.64
CA LEU A 64 -12.25 22.33 -18.28
C LEU A 64 -13.17 22.31 -19.54
N PRO A 65 -14.43 21.83 -19.39
CA PRO A 65 -15.17 21.12 -20.42
C PRO A 65 -16.13 22.04 -21.20
N PHE A 66 -16.53 21.65 -22.41
CA PHE A 66 -17.89 21.77 -22.97
C PHE A 66 -17.92 21.26 -24.42
N GLY A 67 -18.89 20.39 -24.72
CA GLY A 67 -19.51 20.32 -26.05
C GLY A 67 -19.42 19.00 -26.81
N HIS A 68 -20.43 18.13 -26.57
CA HIS A 68 -21.11 17.25 -27.54
C HIS A 68 -20.27 16.49 -28.58
N SER A 69 -20.25 15.15 -28.48
CA SER A 69 -20.79 14.26 -29.51
C SER A 69 -20.70 12.79 -29.06
N ASP A 70 -21.82 12.11 -29.23
CA ASP A 70 -22.01 10.67 -29.46
C ASP A 70 -21.52 9.68 -28.39
N GLU A 71 -22.50 9.19 -27.63
CA GLU A 71 -22.43 7.95 -26.87
C GLU A 71 -22.20 6.78 -27.84
N GLU A 72 -20.97 6.26 -27.89
CA GLU A 72 -20.73 4.88 -28.28
C GLU A 72 -20.52 4.04 -27.02
N GLU A 73 -21.56 3.27 -26.72
CA GLU A 73 -21.65 2.25 -25.69
C GLU A 73 -20.58 1.16 -25.95
N VAL A 74 -19.46 1.21 -25.23
CA VAL A 74 -18.45 0.15 -25.29
C VAL A 74 -18.99 -1.06 -24.54
N THR A 75 -19.47 -2.04 -25.31
CA THR A 75 -19.92 -3.33 -24.79
C THR A 75 -18.74 -4.19 -24.36
N PRO A 76 -18.82 -4.94 -23.24
CA PRO A 76 -17.77 -5.87 -22.84
C PRO A 76 -17.88 -7.13 -23.71
N SER A 77 -16.87 -7.37 -24.55
CA SER A 77 -16.74 -8.67 -25.21
C SER A 77 -15.32 -9.22 -25.14
N GLN A 78 -15.24 -10.32 -24.39
CA GLN A 78 -14.40 -11.49 -24.62
C GLN A 78 -12.90 -11.37 -24.31
N PHE A 79 -12.55 -11.57 -23.04
CA PHE A 79 -11.34 -12.34 -22.74
C PHE A 79 -11.62 -13.80 -23.09
N ILE A 80 -10.94 -14.27 -24.12
CA ILE A 80 -10.84 -15.68 -24.46
C ILE A 80 -9.87 -16.29 -23.44
N GLU A 81 -10.31 -17.33 -22.72
CA GLU A 81 -9.39 -18.28 -22.10
C GLU A 81 -8.54 -18.91 -23.21
N THR A 82 -7.37 -18.33 -23.47
CA THR A 82 -6.33 -18.99 -24.27
C THR A 82 -5.21 -19.40 -23.33
N GLU A 83 -4.94 -20.70 -23.36
CA GLU A 83 -3.87 -21.40 -22.64
C GLU A 83 -2.59 -20.55 -22.53
N ALA A 84 -2.12 -20.45 -21.28
CA ALA A 84 -0.95 -19.71 -20.86
C ALA A 84 0.25 -19.93 -21.78
N ASN A 85 0.54 -18.92 -22.61
CA ASN A 85 1.86 -18.74 -23.17
C ASN A 85 2.69 -17.94 -22.16
N THR A 86 2.99 -18.59 -21.04
CA THR A 86 3.82 -18.09 -19.92
C THR A 86 5.26 -17.90 -20.39
N THR A 87 5.49 -16.84 -21.16
CA THR A 87 6.77 -16.14 -21.06
C THR A 87 6.66 -15.32 -19.78
N LEU A 88 6.83 -15.99 -18.64
CA LEU A 88 6.85 -15.39 -17.31
C LEU A 88 7.79 -14.18 -17.37
N TYR A 89 7.25 -12.99 -17.10
CA TYR A 89 8.08 -11.82 -16.86
C TYR A 89 8.88 -12.13 -15.61
N GLN A 90 10.11 -12.59 -15.82
CA GLN A 90 11.03 -12.93 -14.74
C GLN A 90 11.16 -11.67 -13.89
N ASN A 91 10.79 -11.76 -12.61
CA ASN A 91 11.25 -10.77 -11.67
C ASN A 91 12.77 -10.69 -11.81
N THR A 92 13.27 -9.57 -12.33
CA THR A 92 14.70 -9.34 -12.51
C THR A 92 15.36 -8.83 -11.24
N GLY A 93 14.56 -8.54 -10.20
CA GLY A 93 15.01 -8.16 -8.87
C GLY A 93 15.35 -9.37 -8.01
N SER A 94 16.06 -9.12 -6.93
CA SER A 94 16.44 -10.14 -5.95
C SER A 94 15.49 -10.25 -4.75
N PHE A 95 14.36 -9.53 -4.79
CA PHE A 95 13.30 -9.54 -3.78
C PHE A 95 12.13 -10.41 -4.23
N GLY A 96 11.68 -11.35 -3.39
CA GLY A 96 10.49 -12.18 -3.66
C GLY A 96 9.62 -12.39 -2.45
N VAL A 97 8.30 -12.48 -2.65
CA VAL A 97 7.32 -12.66 -1.58
C VAL A 97 6.50 -13.93 -1.82
N PHE A 98 6.55 -14.84 -0.85
CA PHE A 98 6.01 -16.19 -0.91
C PHE A 98 5.28 -16.54 0.41
N ILE A 99 4.26 -15.76 0.77
CA ILE A 99 3.51 -15.99 2.02
C ILE A 99 2.42 -17.06 1.87
N GLY A 100 2.06 -17.43 0.63
CA GLY A 100 1.07 -18.47 0.34
C GLY A 100 1.67 -19.88 0.19
N ILE A 101 2.93 -20.09 0.55
CA ILE A 101 3.61 -21.39 0.45
C ILE A 101 3.98 -21.95 1.83
N ASP A 102 4.29 -23.25 1.84
CA ASP A 102 4.85 -23.93 3.01
C ASP A 102 6.27 -24.45 2.73
N GLY A 103 6.88 -25.03 3.75
CA GLY A 103 8.22 -25.60 3.64
C GLY A 103 8.38 -26.71 2.60
N SER A 104 7.30 -27.33 2.10
CA SER A 104 7.38 -28.32 1.01
C SER A 104 7.65 -27.67 -0.35
N GLN A 105 7.36 -26.37 -0.47
CA GLN A 105 7.47 -25.56 -1.68
C GLN A 105 8.66 -24.59 -1.64
N ALA A 106 9.55 -24.71 -0.65
CA ALA A 106 10.70 -23.82 -0.44
C ALA A 106 11.61 -23.62 -1.67
N ALA A 107 11.62 -24.56 -2.63
CA ALA A 107 12.36 -24.43 -3.87
C ALA A 107 11.91 -23.23 -4.74
N ARG A 108 10.69 -22.71 -4.54
CA ARG A 108 10.17 -21.52 -5.24
C ARG A 108 10.90 -20.23 -4.86
N CYS A 109 11.51 -20.20 -3.67
CA CYS A 109 12.32 -19.09 -3.19
C CYS A 109 13.72 -19.03 -3.83
N ALA A 110 14.11 -20.01 -4.65
CA ALA A 110 15.44 -20.06 -5.22
C ALA A 110 15.69 -18.92 -6.21
N GLY A 111 16.87 -18.30 -6.13
CA GLY A 111 17.30 -17.23 -7.03
C GLY A 111 17.04 -15.80 -6.52
N TYR A 112 16.38 -15.66 -5.37
CA TYR A 112 16.16 -14.38 -4.70
C TYR A 112 17.20 -14.16 -3.58
N ASP A 113 17.72 -12.94 -3.44
CA ASP A 113 18.63 -12.55 -2.36
C ASP A 113 17.87 -12.19 -1.08
N LEU A 114 16.62 -11.73 -1.19
CA LEU A 114 15.70 -11.48 -0.08
C LEU A 114 14.37 -12.16 -0.36
N VAL A 115 13.92 -12.99 0.56
CA VAL A 115 12.61 -13.66 0.48
C VAL A 115 11.77 -13.35 1.70
N VAL A 116 10.51 -13.01 1.46
CA VAL A 116 9.48 -12.92 2.49
C VAL A 116 8.67 -14.21 2.45
N ILE A 117 8.57 -14.90 3.59
CA ILE A 117 7.78 -16.13 3.74
C ILE A 117 6.93 -16.07 5.00
N ASP A 118 5.83 -16.81 5.05
CA ASP A 118 5.19 -17.11 6.34
C ASP A 118 5.99 -18.20 7.05
N ALA A 119 6.98 -17.80 7.85
CA ALA A 119 7.85 -18.77 8.51
C ALA A 119 7.14 -19.55 9.63
N GLN A 120 5.86 -19.29 9.95
CA GLN A 120 5.07 -20.22 10.77
C GLN A 120 4.87 -21.57 10.06
N GLU A 121 4.76 -21.56 8.73
CA GLU A 121 4.59 -22.75 7.87
C GLU A 121 5.91 -23.46 7.50
N PHE A 122 7.01 -23.05 8.14
CA PHE A 122 8.36 -23.57 7.92
C PHE A 122 8.99 -24.08 9.21
N THR A 123 9.86 -25.08 9.09
CA THR A 123 10.77 -25.53 10.16
C THR A 123 12.05 -24.69 10.18
N ALA A 124 12.76 -24.71 11.31
CA ALA A 124 14.06 -24.05 11.43
C ALA A 124 15.09 -24.61 10.42
N GLU A 125 15.05 -25.90 10.15
CA GLU A 125 15.91 -26.54 9.15
C GLU A 125 15.61 -26.04 7.73
N GLN A 126 14.34 -25.82 7.38
CA GLN A 126 13.97 -25.27 6.08
C GLN A 126 14.39 -23.80 5.94
N VAL A 127 14.21 -22.98 6.98
CA VAL A 127 14.73 -21.60 7.00
C VAL A 127 16.25 -21.59 6.85
N ALA A 128 16.97 -22.45 7.57
CA ALA A 128 18.41 -22.57 7.46
C ALA A 128 18.86 -23.02 6.05
N GLN A 129 18.09 -23.87 5.37
CA GLN A 129 18.36 -24.28 3.98
C GLN A 129 18.21 -23.12 2.99
N LEU A 130 17.16 -22.29 3.13
CA LEU A 130 17.00 -21.08 2.31
C LEU A 130 18.20 -20.14 2.48
N LYS A 131 18.62 -19.92 3.73
CA LYS A 131 19.78 -19.07 4.06
C LYS A 131 21.10 -19.65 3.55
N ALA A 132 21.29 -20.97 3.63
CA ALA A 132 22.45 -21.64 3.04
C ALA A 132 22.49 -21.51 1.50
N GLY A 133 21.33 -21.29 0.88
CA GLY A 133 21.19 -20.93 -0.54
C GLY A 133 21.57 -19.49 -0.87
N GLY A 134 21.86 -18.65 0.13
CA GLY A 134 22.27 -17.25 -0.03
C GLY A 134 21.16 -16.23 0.23
N ALA A 135 19.93 -16.65 0.52
CA ALA A 135 18.82 -15.75 0.76
C ALA A 135 18.85 -15.15 2.19
N THR A 136 18.48 -13.88 2.29
CA THR A 136 18.00 -13.24 3.51
C THR A 136 16.53 -13.61 3.70
N VAL A 137 16.15 -14.19 4.83
CA VAL A 137 14.79 -14.69 5.06
C VAL A 137 14.04 -13.77 6.01
N ILE A 138 13.10 -12.99 5.50
CA ILE A 138 12.22 -12.13 6.28
C ILE A 138 10.91 -12.86 6.55
N SER A 139 10.44 -12.88 7.80
CA SER A 139 9.15 -13.52 8.12
C SER A 139 8.00 -12.56 7.99
N TYR A 140 6.95 -12.97 7.29
CA TYR A 140 5.61 -12.42 7.48
C TYR A 140 5.21 -12.52 8.95
N LEU A 141 4.61 -11.45 9.47
CA LEU A 141 3.99 -11.40 10.77
C LEU A 141 2.78 -10.46 10.69
N ASN A 142 1.59 -11.03 10.76
CA ASN A 142 0.36 -10.27 10.84
C ASN A 142 0.21 -9.65 12.23
N ILE A 143 0.11 -8.32 12.31
CA ILE A 143 -0.01 -7.62 13.61
C ILE A 143 -1.35 -6.93 13.82
N GLY A 144 -2.08 -6.61 12.74
CA GLY A 144 -3.31 -5.83 12.79
C GLY A 144 -4.58 -6.60 12.42
N SER A 145 -4.46 -7.79 11.85
CA SER A 145 -5.59 -8.72 11.66
C SER A 145 -5.21 -10.12 12.16
N MET A 146 -6.16 -11.05 12.09
CA MET A 146 -5.96 -12.45 12.43
C MET A 146 -6.75 -13.34 11.48
N GLU A 147 -6.08 -14.31 10.87
CA GLU A 147 -6.71 -15.29 9.98
C GLU A 147 -7.38 -16.42 10.78
N GLN A 148 -8.58 -16.83 10.36
CA GLN A 148 -9.36 -17.90 11.01
C GLN A 148 -8.67 -19.27 11.00
N SER A 149 -7.73 -19.47 10.08
CA SER A 149 -6.94 -20.70 9.97
C SER A 149 -5.84 -20.82 11.03
N ARG A 150 -5.48 -19.73 11.72
CA ARG A 150 -4.41 -19.74 12.73
C ARG A 150 -4.82 -20.59 13.93
N ALA A 151 -3.89 -21.42 14.40
CA ALA A 151 -4.14 -22.31 15.55
C ALA A 151 -4.58 -21.55 16.82
N TYR A 152 -4.17 -20.29 16.95
CA TYR A 152 -4.47 -19.41 18.08
C TYR A 152 -5.75 -18.56 17.89
N TYR A 153 -6.49 -18.72 16.79
CA TYR A 153 -7.68 -17.92 16.52
C TYR A 153 -8.69 -17.97 17.67
N GLY A 154 -8.96 -19.17 18.21
CA GLY A 154 -9.92 -19.35 19.30
C GLY A 154 -9.56 -18.61 20.58
N ASP A 155 -8.26 -18.46 20.87
CA ASP A 155 -7.77 -17.82 22.09
C ASP A 155 -7.88 -16.29 22.02
N TYR A 156 -7.74 -15.71 20.83
CA TYR A 156 -7.64 -14.26 20.63
C TYR A 156 -8.82 -13.62 19.90
N SER A 157 -9.74 -14.41 19.33
CA SER A 157 -10.92 -13.92 18.60
C SER A 157 -11.80 -12.93 19.37
N GLY A 158 -11.73 -12.94 20.70
CA GLY A 158 -12.42 -11.98 21.58
C GLY A 158 -11.92 -10.53 21.45
N PHE A 159 -10.75 -10.32 20.84
CA PHE A 159 -10.20 -9.00 20.53
C PHE A 159 -10.50 -8.54 19.10
N GLY A 160 -11.30 -9.29 18.34
CA GLY A 160 -11.67 -8.92 16.98
C GLY A 160 -12.59 -7.69 16.93
N LEU A 161 -12.29 -6.75 16.04
CA LEU A 161 -13.07 -5.53 15.80
C LEU A 161 -14.13 -5.68 14.70
N GLY A 162 -13.90 -6.58 13.74
CA GLY A 162 -14.77 -6.81 12.60
C GLY A 162 -14.06 -7.54 11.46
N THR A 163 -14.84 -8.09 10.52
CA THR A 163 -14.30 -8.75 9.31
C THR A 163 -13.55 -7.75 8.43
N ARG A 164 -12.49 -8.22 7.76
CA ARG A 164 -11.74 -7.42 6.81
C ARG A 164 -12.38 -7.48 5.42
N ASP A 165 -12.58 -6.33 4.80
CA ASP A 165 -13.08 -6.24 3.43
C ASP A 165 -12.08 -6.92 2.47
N GLY A 166 -12.60 -7.75 1.56
CA GLY A 166 -11.79 -8.55 0.63
C GLY A 166 -11.22 -9.85 1.21
N TRP A 167 -11.24 -10.02 2.53
CA TRP A 167 -10.66 -11.18 3.23
C TRP A 167 -11.65 -11.71 4.29
N PRO A 168 -12.69 -12.47 3.88
CA PRO A 168 -13.77 -12.90 4.78
C PRO A 168 -13.31 -13.85 5.89
N ASP A 169 -12.17 -14.51 5.68
CA ASP A 169 -11.55 -15.41 6.65
C ASP A 169 -10.61 -14.68 7.62
N GLU A 170 -10.56 -13.34 7.57
CA GLU A 170 -9.76 -12.50 8.45
C GLU A 170 -10.62 -11.53 9.28
N VAL A 171 -10.16 -11.27 10.50
CA VAL A 171 -10.76 -10.30 11.42
C VAL A 171 -9.72 -9.24 11.80
N TRP A 172 -10.08 -7.96 11.73
CA TRP A 172 -9.29 -6.88 12.30
C TRP A 172 -9.13 -7.09 13.80
N MET A 173 -7.95 -6.82 14.34
CA MET A 173 -7.64 -7.01 15.75
C MET A 173 -7.56 -5.67 16.48
N ASP A 174 -8.09 -5.61 17.69
CA ASP A 174 -7.83 -4.48 18.59
C ASP A 174 -6.39 -4.53 19.08
N VAL A 175 -5.50 -3.88 18.32
CA VAL A 175 -4.07 -3.81 18.60
C VAL A 175 -3.73 -3.00 19.85
N SER A 176 -4.70 -2.34 20.49
CA SER A 176 -4.51 -1.70 21.79
C SER A 176 -4.50 -2.70 22.95
N GLN A 177 -4.95 -3.95 22.73
CA GLN A 177 -5.05 -4.98 23.76
C GLN A 177 -3.66 -5.50 24.18
N PRO A 178 -3.25 -5.37 25.46
CA PRO A 178 -1.93 -5.80 25.91
C PRO A 178 -1.67 -7.30 25.70
N ASP A 179 -2.69 -8.14 25.85
CA ASP A 179 -2.56 -9.59 25.65
C ASP A 179 -2.26 -9.94 24.19
N TRP A 180 -2.84 -9.21 23.23
CA TRP A 180 -2.52 -9.34 21.81
C TRP A 180 -1.08 -8.87 21.53
N GLN A 181 -0.70 -7.69 22.04
CA GLN A 181 0.64 -7.15 21.88
C GLN A 181 1.72 -8.11 22.42
N ASN A 182 1.50 -8.64 23.63
CA ASN A 182 2.42 -9.59 24.28
C ASN A 182 2.50 -10.91 23.53
N TYR A 183 1.38 -11.40 22.98
CA TYR A 183 1.37 -12.64 22.22
C TYR A 183 2.14 -12.50 20.90
N VAL A 184 1.81 -11.48 20.10
CA VAL A 184 2.46 -11.21 18.81
C VAL A 184 3.96 -11.01 18.99
N THR A 185 4.37 -10.21 19.98
CA THR A 185 5.79 -9.82 20.13
C THR A 185 6.60 -10.78 21.01
N GLY A 186 5.99 -11.41 22.00
CA GLY A 186 6.67 -12.28 22.96
C GLY A 186 6.54 -13.78 22.66
N THR A 187 5.57 -14.19 21.83
CA THR A 187 5.37 -15.59 21.44
C THR A 187 5.62 -15.78 19.95
N LEU A 188 4.79 -15.18 19.08
CA LEU A 188 4.93 -15.38 17.63
C LEU A 188 6.30 -14.92 17.12
N ALA A 189 6.68 -13.67 17.38
CA ALA A 189 7.97 -13.16 16.95
C ALA A 189 9.15 -13.92 17.58
N ALA A 190 9.05 -14.35 18.84
CA ALA A 190 10.10 -15.15 19.49
C ALA A 190 10.30 -16.50 18.79
N ASP A 191 9.21 -17.18 18.43
CA ASP A 191 9.26 -18.46 17.71
C ASP A 191 9.85 -18.29 16.30
N LEU A 192 9.50 -17.21 15.60
CA LEU A 192 10.07 -16.87 14.29
C LEU A 192 11.58 -16.63 14.39
N VAL A 193 12.03 -15.87 15.39
CA VAL A 193 13.46 -15.62 15.65
C VAL A 193 14.18 -16.91 15.99
N ALA A 194 13.56 -17.81 16.77
CA ALA A 194 14.13 -19.12 17.09
C ALA A 194 14.30 -20.01 15.85
N LYS A 195 13.47 -19.84 14.81
CA LYS A 195 13.64 -20.48 13.50
C LYS A 195 14.78 -19.90 12.66
N GLY A 196 15.32 -18.74 13.06
CA GLY A 196 16.50 -18.12 12.46
C GLY A 196 16.23 -17.16 11.32
N VAL A 197 15.05 -16.52 11.29
CA VAL A 197 14.71 -15.45 10.33
C VAL A 197 15.59 -14.21 10.54
N ASP A 198 15.75 -13.40 9.51
CA ASP A 198 16.60 -12.20 9.45
C ASP A 198 15.82 -10.90 9.65
N GLY A 199 14.50 -10.94 9.80
CA GLY A 199 13.67 -9.75 9.92
C GLY A 199 12.18 -10.05 9.94
N PHE A 200 11.39 -8.99 10.08
CA PHE A 200 9.93 -9.03 10.08
C PHE A 200 9.35 -8.21 8.93
N PHE A 201 8.37 -8.80 8.26
CA PHE A 201 7.50 -8.17 7.28
C PHE A 201 6.12 -8.05 7.94
N LEU A 202 5.83 -6.88 8.48
CA LEU A 202 4.65 -6.60 9.29
C LEU A 202 3.49 -6.21 8.40
N ASP A 203 2.40 -6.95 8.53
CA ASP A 203 1.20 -6.73 7.73
C ASP A 203 0.05 -6.16 8.54
N ASN A 204 -0.92 -5.58 7.83
CA ASN A 204 -2.20 -5.11 8.36
C ASN A 204 -2.11 -3.93 9.34
N THR A 205 -1.10 -3.07 9.21
CA THR A 205 -1.11 -1.77 9.91
C THR A 205 -2.25 -0.84 9.44
N ASP A 206 -2.89 -1.18 8.32
CA ASP A 206 -4.15 -0.60 7.82
C ASP A 206 -5.34 -0.73 8.79
N VAL A 207 -5.22 -1.54 9.86
CA VAL A 207 -6.20 -1.53 10.95
C VAL A 207 -6.42 -0.11 11.51
N TYR A 208 -5.39 0.74 11.45
CA TYR A 208 -5.51 2.15 11.82
C TYR A 208 -6.34 2.97 10.81
N TYR A 209 -6.29 2.64 9.53
CA TYR A 209 -7.18 3.26 8.54
C TYR A 209 -8.64 2.85 8.79
N ALA A 210 -8.88 1.56 9.08
CA ALA A 210 -10.21 1.05 9.39
C ALA A 210 -10.76 1.57 10.73
N TYR A 211 -9.90 1.74 11.73
CA TYR A 211 -10.24 2.20 13.08
C TYR A 211 -9.28 3.33 13.51
N PRO A 212 -9.52 4.58 13.05
CA PRO A 212 -8.57 5.69 13.20
C PRO A 212 -8.63 6.34 14.58
N THR A 213 -8.28 5.57 15.62
CA THR A 213 -8.17 6.06 17.00
C THR A 213 -6.72 6.10 17.46
N ASP A 214 -6.43 6.94 18.46
CA ASP A 214 -5.10 7.02 19.05
C ASP A 214 -4.72 5.72 19.76
N GLU A 215 -5.68 4.97 20.29
CA GLU A 215 -5.44 3.65 20.91
C GLU A 215 -4.92 2.63 19.89
N ILE A 216 -5.50 2.58 18.70
CA ILE A 216 -5.05 1.69 17.62
C ILE A 216 -3.67 2.12 17.12
N TYR A 217 -3.46 3.42 16.88
CA TYR A 217 -2.17 3.95 16.48
C TYR A 217 -1.06 3.63 17.51
N ASN A 218 -1.31 3.93 18.79
CA ASN A 218 -0.36 3.65 19.86
C ASN A 218 -0.17 2.15 20.10
N GLY A 219 -1.18 1.33 19.84
CA GLY A 219 -1.10 -0.12 19.87
C GLY A 219 -0.10 -0.65 18.84
N LEU A 220 -0.21 -0.21 17.58
CA LEU A 220 0.76 -0.54 16.53
C LEU A 220 2.17 -0.08 16.87
N LEU A 221 2.32 1.17 17.35
CA LEU A 221 3.63 1.67 17.80
C LEU A 221 4.21 0.83 18.93
N THR A 222 3.39 0.37 19.88
CA THR A 222 3.84 -0.48 20.98
C THR A 222 4.33 -1.83 20.47
N ILE A 223 3.62 -2.46 19.53
CA ILE A 223 4.04 -3.71 18.89
C ILE A 223 5.40 -3.52 18.20
N ILE A 224 5.55 -2.49 17.37
CA ILE A 224 6.79 -2.23 16.62
C ILE A 224 7.95 -1.94 17.57
N ASN A 225 7.75 -1.13 18.61
CA ASN A 225 8.77 -0.87 19.63
C ASN A 225 9.19 -2.13 20.39
N ASN A 226 8.25 -3.02 20.71
CA ASN A 226 8.58 -4.28 21.37
C ASN A 226 9.42 -5.21 20.45
N LEU A 227 9.12 -5.23 19.15
CA LEU A 227 9.87 -6.02 18.16
C LEU A 227 11.32 -5.54 17.99
N GLN A 228 11.61 -4.25 18.24
CA GLN A 228 12.99 -3.74 18.25
C GLN A 228 13.90 -4.47 19.24
N GLY A 229 13.35 -5.12 20.28
CA GLY A 229 14.10 -5.93 21.22
C GLY A 229 14.87 -7.10 20.57
N TYR A 230 14.46 -7.55 19.38
CA TYR A 230 15.15 -8.60 18.63
C TYR A 230 16.35 -8.10 17.82
N ASN A 231 16.50 -6.78 17.65
CA ASN A 231 17.52 -6.15 16.78
C ASN A 231 17.50 -6.71 15.34
N LEU A 232 16.30 -6.94 14.82
CA LEU A 232 16.08 -7.38 13.45
C LEU A 232 15.33 -6.30 12.66
N PRO A 233 15.61 -6.14 11.36
CA PRO A 233 14.94 -5.18 10.52
C PRO A 233 13.44 -5.44 10.39
N ILE A 234 12.70 -4.36 10.27
CA ILE A 234 11.25 -4.30 10.12
C ILE A 234 10.90 -3.65 8.77
N ILE A 235 10.08 -4.35 7.99
CA ILE A 235 9.44 -3.88 6.77
C ILE A 235 7.94 -3.79 7.05
N ILE A 236 7.31 -2.63 6.87
CA ILE A 236 5.84 -2.51 6.98
C ILE A 236 5.22 -2.68 5.59
N ASN A 237 4.24 -3.57 5.48
CA ASN A 237 3.43 -3.75 4.30
C ASN A 237 2.13 -2.94 4.37
N GLY A 238 1.83 -2.18 3.31
CA GLY A 238 0.66 -1.29 3.28
C GLY A 238 0.69 -0.25 4.41
N GLY A 239 -0.49 0.11 4.93
CA GLY A 239 -0.60 0.96 6.11
C GLY A 239 -0.16 2.40 5.90
N ASP A 240 -0.32 2.92 4.69
CA ASP A 240 0.10 4.27 4.28
C ASP A 240 -0.30 5.35 5.29
N SER A 241 -1.51 5.26 5.85
CA SER A 241 -2.07 6.19 6.84
C SER A 241 -1.35 6.12 8.19
N PHE A 242 -1.00 4.91 8.63
CA PHE A 242 -0.22 4.69 9.86
C PHE A 242 1.22 5.17 9.68
N VAL A 243 1.87 4.75 8.59
CA VAL A 243 3.26 5.11 8.28
C VAL A 243 3.40 6.61 8.09
N SER A 244 2.50 7.25 7.32
CA SER A 244 2.54 8.69 7.08
C SER A 244 2.43 9.48 8.38
N ARG A 245 1.53 9.08 9.29
CA ARG A 245 1.42 9.69 10.63
C ARG A 245 2.72 9.52 11.40
N GLY A 246 3.22 8.29 11.53
CA GLY A 246 4.41 7.99 12.32
C GLY A 246 5.70 8.60 11.80
N LEU A 247 5.84 8.78 10.49
CA LEU A 247 6.95 9.51 9.89
C LEU A 247 6.81 11.03 10.12
N SER A 248 5.61 11.59 9.98
CA SER A 248 5.38 13.02 10.17
C SER A 248 5.60 13.48 11.62
N THR A 249 5.33 12.61 12.60
CA THR A 249 5.55 12.87 14.03
C THR A 249 6.95 12.47 14.49
N GLY A 250 7.70 11.74 13.67
CA GLY A 250 9.02 11.20 13.99
C GLY A 250 8.98 9.92 14.85
N GLU A 251 7.79 9.40 15.18
CA GLU A 251 7.61 8.23 16.04
C GLU A 251 8.05 6.91 15.40
N LEU A 252 8.02 6.81 14.06
CA LEU A 252 8.56 5.66 13.32
C LEU A 252 10.02 5.85 12.88
N THR A 253 10.60 7.03 13.12
CA THR A 253 11.98 7.28 12.71
C THR A 253 12.91 6.34 13.46
N TYR A 254 13.75 5.61 12.72
CA TYR A 254 14.66 4.58 13.23
C TYR A 254 14.00 3.32 13.81
N LEU A 255 12.67 3.15 13.69
CA LEU A 255 11.98 1.93 14.10
C LEU A 255 11.75 0.94 12.95
N ILE A 256 11.85 1.42 11.71
CA ILE A 256 11.66 0.60 10.52
C ILE A 256 12.74 0.92 9.49
N GLU A 257 13.13 -0.09 8.74
CA GLU A 257 14.14 0.01 7.68
C GLU A 257 13.49 0.24 6.32
N ALA A 258 12.24 -0.23 6.15
CA ALA A 258 11.58 -0.24 4.86
C ALA A 258 10.06 -0.20 4.94
N ILE A 259 9.46 0.16 3.80
CA ILE A 259 8.06 -0.10 3.49
C ILE A 259 7.94 -1.03 2.29
N CYS A 260 6.84 -1.75 2.22
CA CYS A 260 6.36 -2.48 1.07
C CYS A 260 4.96 -1.98 0.73
N GLN A 261 4.72 -1.61 -0.52
CA GLN A 261 3.40 -1.16 -0.98
C GLN A 261 2.79 -2.20 -1.92
N GLU A 262 1.57 -2.61 -1.59
CA GLU A 262 0.66 -3.33 -2.48
C GLU A 262 -0.60 -2.47 -2.64
N ASP A 263 -0.98 -2.01 -3.81
CA ASP A 263 -0.31 -1.98 -5.09
C ASP A 263 -0.16 -0.52 -5.55
N VAL A 264 0.66 -0.24 -6.58
CA VAL A 264 0.86 1.11 -7.12
C VAL A 264 0.28 1.24 -8.53
N PHE A 265 0.45 0.22 -9.37
CA PHE A 265 0.12 0.27 -10.80
C PHE A 265 -1.00 -0.69 -11.20
N THR A 266 -1.08 -1.84 -10.55
CA THR A 266 -2.14 -2.83 -10.72
C THR A 266 -3.14 -2.74 -9.58
N THR A 267 -4.26 -3.43 -9.70
CA THR A 267 -5.19 -3.61 -8.60
C THR A 267 -5.93 -4.94 -8.71
N TYR A 268 -6.30 -5.52 -7.57
CA TYR A 268 -7.13 -6.71 -7.49
C TYR A 268 -8.44 -6.43 -6.77
N ASP A 269 -9.54 -6.85 -7.40
CA ASP A 269 -10.86 -6.88 -6.79
C ASP A 269 -11.36 -8.33 -6.79
N GLN A 270 -11.81 -8.83 -5.65
CA GLN A 270 -12.25 -10.23 -5.49
C GLN A 270 -13.39 -10.66 -6.44
N TYR A 271 -14.16 -9.70 -6.97
CA TYR A 271 -15.26 -9.96 -7.90
C TYR A 271 -14.89 -9.67 -9.35
N LYS A 272 -13.96 -8.74 -9.60
CA LYS A 272 -13.58 -8.29 -10.95
C LYS A 272 -12.24 -8.84 -11.44
N GLY A 273 -11.42 -9.39 -10.54
CA GLY A 273 -10.08 -9.87 -10.85
C GLY A 273 -9.04 -8.75 -10.94
N TYR A 274 -7.92 -9.05 -11.60
CA TYR A 274 -6.82 -8.11 -11.81
C TYR A 274 -7.15 -7.05 -12.85
N SER A 275 -6.75 -5.81 -12.59
CA SER A 275 -6.93 -4.68 -13.50
C SER A 275 -5.87 -3.60 -13.24
N PHE A 276 -5.94 -2.49 -13.99
CA PHE A 276 -5.09 -1.34 -13.74
C PHE A 276 -5.61 -0.48 -12.61
N GLN A 277 -4.68 0.03 -11.81
CA GLN A 277 -4.98 1.01 -10.78
C GLN A 277 -5.45 2.31 -11.42
N SER A 278 -6.29 3.07 -10.69
CA SER A 278 -6.74 4.37 -11.18
C SER A 278 -5.58 5.34 -11.27
N LYS A 279 -5.63 6.31 -12.21
CA LYS A 279 -4.57 7.33 -12.32
C LYS A 279 -4.40 8.14 -11.03
N ALA A 280 -5.49 8.35 -10.29
CA ALA A 280 -5.45 9.08 -9.03
C ALA A 280 -4.71 8.27 -7.95
N ASP A 281 -5.04 6.99 -7.82
CA ASP A 281 -4.45 6.11 -6.80
C ASP A 281 -2.99 5.79 -7.13
N THR A 282 -2.66 5.55 -8.40
CA THR A 282 -1.25 5.40 -8.82
C THR A 282 -0.43 6.64 -8.50
N GLU A 283 -0.96 7.84 -8.76
CA GLU A 283 -0.23 9.07 -8.46
C GLU A 283 -0.11 9.30 -6.95
N TYR A 284 -1.13 8.95 -6.18
CA TYR A 284 -1.09 8.96 -4.72
C TYR A 284 0.01 8.03 -4.17
N TYR A 285 -0.01 6.75 -4.56
CA TYR A 285 0.95 5.78 -4.03
C TYR A 285 2.37 6.07 -4.49
N LYS A 286 2.58 6.56 -5.72
CA LYS A 286 3.90 7.06 -6.15
C LYS A 286 4.42 8.17 -5.26
N GLN A 287 3.56 9.15 -4.91
CA GLN A 287 3.95 10.23 -3.99
C GLN A 287 4.26 9.68 -2.60
N TYR A 288 3.45 8.74 -2.09
CA TYR A 288 3.66 8.10 -0.81
C TYR A 288 5.01 7.35 -0.74
N VAL A 289 5.29 6.42 -1.67
CA VAL A 289 6.53 5.63 -1.64
C VAL A 289 7.77 6.50 -1.89
N GLU A 290 7.68 7.50 -2.76
CA GLU A 290 8.77 8.45 -2.98
C GLU A 290 9.02 9.32 -1.74
N SER A 291 7.98 9.69 -1.00
CA SER A 291 8.14 10.42 0.28
C SER A 291 8.79 9.57 1.36
N CYS A 292 8.49 8.26 1.41
CA CYS A 292 9.14 7.32 2.32
C CYS A 292 10.63 7.18 1.99
N ALA A 293 10.97 7.06 0.69
CA ALA A 293 12.35 7.02 0.23
C ALA A 293 13.13 8.31 0.58
N GLN A 294 12.50 9.48 0.50
CA GLN A 294 13.10 10.75 0.92
C GLN A 294 13.40 10.82 2.42
N GLN A 295 12.74 9.99 3.24
CA GLN A 295 13.04 9.80 4.66
C GLN A 295 14.05 8.68 4.93
N ASN A 296 14.74 8.20 3.88
CA ASN A 296 15.75 7.14 3.91
C ASN A 296 15.22 5.73 4.22
N LEU A 297 13.92 5.49 4.00
CA LEU A 297 13.39 4.13 4.02
C LEU A 297 13.71 3.41 2.71
N LEU A 298 14.01 2.13 2.78
CA LEU A 298 14.00 1.26 1.60
C LEU A 298 12.54 1.09 1.13
N VAL A 299 12.36 0.98 -0.18
CA VAL A 299 11.03 0.83 -0.79
C VAL A 299 10.98 -0.48 -1.56
N TYR A 300 10.01 -1.30 -1.19
CA TYR A 300 9.59 -2.51 -1.89
C TYR A 300 8.20 -2.28 -2.49
N ILE A 301 7.94 -2.84 -3.66
CA ILE A 301 6.62 -2.77 -4.31
C ILE A 301 6.21 -4.19 -4.72
N ILE A 302 4.96 -4.55 -4.49
CA ILE A 302 4.37 -5.79 -5.01
C ILE A 302 3.28 -5.42 -6.01
N GLU A 303 3.32 -6.05 -7.18
CA GLU A 303 2.34 -5.86 -8.25
C GLU A 303 1.79 -7.21 -8.72
N TYR A 304 0.55 -7.20 -9.20
CA TYR A 304 -0.20 -8.42 -9.46
C TYR A 304 -0.66 -8.55 -10.90
N ALA A 305 -0.23 -9.64 -11.54
CA ALA A 305 -0.59 -10.05 -12.89
C ALA A 305 -0.60 -8.90 -13.93
N PRO A 306 0.41 -8.01 -13.97
CA PRO A 306 0.47 -6.97 -14.97
C PRO A 306 0.63 -7.56 -16.37
N ASP A 307 0.11 -6.85 -17.36
CA ASP A 307 0.45 -7.15 -18.75
C ASP A 307 1.94 -6.84 -19.04
N PRO A 308 2.48 -7.30 -20.18
CA PRO A 308 3.89 -7.13 -20.54
C PRO A 308 4.41 -5.69 -20.49
N ASP A 309 3.61 -4.77 -21.02
CA ASP A 309 3.99 -3.37 -21.17
C ASP A 309 3.97 -2.68 -19.79
N THR A 310 3.02 -3.06 -18.95
CA THR A 310 2.88 -2.60 -17.57
C THR A 310 4.02 -3.14 -16.71
N ALA A 311 4.37 -4.42 -16.85
CA ALA A 311 5.51 -5.02 -16.16
C ALA A 311 6.83 -4.29 -16.51
N ALA A 312 7.04 -3.96 -17.78
CA ALA A 312 8.21 -3.19 -18.22
C ALA A 312 8.21 -1.76 -17.63
N MET A 313 7.05 -1.11 -17.59
CA MET A 313 6.88 0.23 -17.00
C MET A 313 7.13 0.22 -15.48
N ILE A 314 6.64 -0.78 -14.76
CA ILE A 314 6.91 -0.99 -13.31
C ILE A 314 8.42 -1.15 -13.09
N SER A 315 9.07 -2.01 -13.89
CA SER A 315 10.51 -2.24 -13.82
C SER A 315 11.31 -0.94 -14.05
N GLU A 316 10.96 -0.17 -15.09
CA GLU A 316 11.61 1.12 -15.36
C GLU A 316 11.41 2.13 -14.22
N TYR A 317 10.17 2.22 -13.70
CA TYR A 317 9.84 3.11 -12.57
C TYR A 317 10.68 2.79 -11.33
N CYS A 318 10.76 1.51 -10.96
CA CYS A 318 11.48 1.04 -9.77
C CYS A 318 13.00 1.18 -9.95
N ASN A 319 13.55 0.75 -11.09
CA ASN A 319 14.98 0.83 -11.37
C ASN A 319 15.49 2.28 -11.37
N ALA A 320 14.71 3.22 -11.91
CA ALA A 320 15.06 4.65 -11.92
C ALA A 320 15.15 5.26 -10.50
N ARG A 321 14.55 4.61 -9.50
CA ARG A 321 14.46 5.07 -8.10
C ARG A 321 15.22 4.18 -7.12
N ASN A 322 15.85 3.12 -7.60
CA ASN A 322 16.46 2.08 -6.78
C ASN A 322 15.46 1.43 -5.81
N PHE A 323 14.20 1.29 -6.22
CA PHE A 323 13.20 0.51 -5.50
C PHE A 323 13.32 -0.95 -5.89
N GLN A 324 13.08 -1.84 -4.92
CA GLN A 324 12.94 -3.27 -5.18
C GLN A 324 11.47 -3.56 -5.51
N TYR A 325 11.23 -4.58 -6.31
CA TYR A 325 9.86 -4.95 -6.68
C TYR A 325 9.71 -6.45 -6.87
N TYR A 326 8.49 -6.94 -6.67
CA TYR A 326 8.07 -8.31 -6.92
C TYR A 326 6.79 -8.28 -7.77
N ILE A 327 6.84 -8.89 -8.96
CA ILE A 327 5.65 -9.09 -9.79
C ILE A 327 5.17 -10.51 -9.55
N SER A 328 3.99 -10.65 -8.96
CA SER A 328 3.35 -11.94 -8.69
C SER A 328 2.23 -12.20 -9.70
N ASP A 329 2.07 -13.45 -10.11
CA ASP A 329 0.92 -13.86 -10.92
C ASP A 329 -0.37 -14.01 -10.07
N SER A 330 -0.24 -13.96 -8.74
CA SER A 330 -1.31 -14.28 -7.79
C SER A 330 -1.29 -13.42 -6.53
N ILE A 331 -2.44 -12.89 -6.12
CA ILE A 331 -2.68 -12.24 -4.82
C ILE A 331 -2.37 -13.17 -3.64
N LEU A 332 -2.41 -14.49 -3.87
CA LEU A 332 -2.09 -15.47 -2.84
C LEU A 332 -0.59 -15.56 -2.55
N LEU A 333 0.26 -14.95 -3.40
CA LEU A 333 1.73 -14.97 -3.25
C LEU A 333 2.25 -16.40 -3.01
N ASN A 334 1.67 -17.34 -3.75
CA ASN A 334 1.88 -18.76 -3.56
C ASN A 334 2.87 -19.33 -4.53
#